data_AF-A0A367Q3H6-F1
#
_entry.id   AF-A0A367Q3H6-F1
#
_cell.length_a   1.000
_cell.length_b   1.000
_cell.length_c   1.000
_cell.angle_alpha   90.00
_cell.angle_beta   90.00
_cell.angle_gamma   90.00
#
_symmetry.space_group_name_H-M   'P 1'
#
loop_
_entity.id
_entity.type
_entity.pdbx_description
1 polymer ?
#
loop_
_entity_poly.entity_id
_entity_poly.type
_entity_poly.pdbx_seq_one_letter_code
_entity_poly.pdbx_strand_id
1 'polypeptide(L)'
;MVKAEVATGYAKHGNVKAEVATGKTEALTSCAKHGNVEAEVATGKTEALTSCAKHGNVKAEAATGKTEALTSCAKHGNVKAEVLTGKTEVANIQAEVATV
;
A
#
# COMPACT_ATOMS: atom_id res chain seq x y z
N MET A 1 8.01 -16.14 16.55
CA MET A 1 7.82 -15.16 15.45
C MET A 1 6.44 -15.46 14.89
N VAL A 2 5.45 -14.57 15.09
CA VAL A 2 4.14 -14.75 14.44
C VAL A 2 4.39 -14.56 12.96
N LYS A 3 4.19 -15.65 12.22
CA LYS A 3 4.37 -15.70 10.78
C LYS A 3 3.00 -16.04 10.22
N ALA A 4 2.40 -15.08 9.55
CA ALA A 4 1.42 -15.20 8.48
C ALA A 4 0.85 -13.79 8.26
N GLU A 5 0.55 -13.47 7.01
CA GLU A 5 -0.82 -13.21 6.56
C GLU A 5 -0.78 -12.41 5.26
N VAL A 6 -1.48 -12.92 4.26
CA VAL A 6 -1.86 -12.16 3.09
C VAL A 6 -3.11 -11.38 3.49
N ALA A 7 -2.97 -10.07 3.64
CA ALA A 7 -4.08 -9.17 3.93
C ALA A 7 -4.54 -8.50 2.63
N THR A 8 -5.79 -8.71 2.25
CA THR A 8 -6.36 -8.17 1.01
C THR A 8 -7.64 -7.38 1.28
N GLY A 9 -7.71 -6.17 0.73
CA GLY A 9 -8.89 -5.30 0.81
C GLY A 9 -9.30 -4.81 -0.57
N TYR A 10 -10.59 -4.85 -0.87
CA TYR A 10 -11.13 -4.34 -2.14
C TYR A 10 -12.46 -3.62 -1.98
N ALA A 11 -12.60 -2.45 -2.60
CA ALA A 11 -13.87 -1.74 -2.71
C ALA A 11 -14.17 -1.28 -4.14
N LYS A 12 -15.43 -1.42 -4.57
CA LYS A 12 -15.91 -0.82 -5.82
C LYS A 12 -16.21 0.67 -5.62
N HIS A 13 -16.88 1.01 -4.52
CA HIS A 13 -17.19 2.36 -4.09
C HIS A 13 -16.91 2.43 -2.59
N GLY A 14 -16.10 3.40 -2.16
CA GLY A 14 -15.68 3.56 -0.77
C GLY A 14 -14.18 3.37 -0.58
N ASN A 15 -13.71 3.79 0.60
CA ASN A 15 -12.30 3.78 0.93
C ASN A 15 -11.87 2.41 1.47
N VAL A 16 -10.61 2.04 1.20
CA VAL A 16 -9.99 0.83 1.75
C VAL A 16 -8.86 1.26 2.67
N LYS A 17 -8.88 0.76 3.91
CA LYS A 17 -7.76 0.88 4.84
C LYS A 17 -7.30 -0.52 5.22
N ALA A 18 -6.01 -0.79 5.08
CA ALA A 18 -5.40 -2.03 5.56
C ALA A 18 -4.12 -1.73 6.34
N GLU A 19 -3.95 -2.38 7.48
CA GLU A 19 -2.90 -2.03 8.43
C GLU A 19 -2.30 -3.31 9.03
N VAL A 20 -0.97 -3.35 9.11
CA VAL A 20 -0.25 -4.40 9.83
C VAL A 20 0.65 -3.76 10.88
N ALA A 21 0.34 -4.01 12.15
CA ALA A 21 1.07 -3.44 13.27
C ALA A 21 2.46 -4.07 13.45
N THR A 22 2.56 -5.40 13.52
CA THR A 22 3.82 -6.11 13.79
C THR A 22 3.89 -7.45 13.07
N GLY A 23 5.04 -7.81 12.48
CA GLY A 23 5.31 -9.21 12.11
C GLY A 23 6.06 -9.42 10.80
N LYS A 24 5.89 -10.62 10.22
CA LYS A 24 6.28 -10.95 8.85
C LYS A 24 5.02 -11.04 8.00
N THR A 25 4.91 -10.18 7.00
CA THR A 25 3.80 -10.10 6.05
C THR A 25 4.30 -10.51 4.67
N GLU A 26 3.67 -11.51 4.07
CA GLU A 26 4.01 -11.90 2.68
C GLU A 26 3.40 -10.88 1.71
N ALA A 27 2.13 -10.53 1.89
CA ALA A 27 1.50 -9.51 1.05
C ALA A 27 0.44 -8.70 1.80
N LEU A 28 0.52 -7.37 1.68
CA LEU A 28 -0.55 -6.44 2.04
C LEU A 28 -1.04 -5.77 0.75
N THR A 29 -2.26 -6.09 0.32
CA THR A 29 -2.83 -5.59 -0.92
C THR A 29 -4.14 -4.85 -0.67
N SER A 30 -4.24 -3.60 -1.11
CA SER A 30 -5.47 -2.80 -0.97
C SER A 30 -5.82 -2.10 -2.27
N CYS A 31 -7.08 -2.23 -2.70
CA CYS A 31 -7.51 -1.73 -4.00
C CYS A 31 -8.89 -1.07 -3.97
N ALA A 32 -9.05 0.06 -4.65
CA ALA A 32 -10.35 0.72 -4.83
C ALA A 32 -10.61 1.10 -6.30
N LYS A 33 -11.87 0.99 -6.76
CA LYS A 33 -12.26 1.60 -8.04
C LYS A 33 -12.58 3.09 -7.87
N HIS A 34 -13.50 3.41 -6.96
CA HIS A 34 -13.84 4.79 -6.60
C HIS A 34 -13.71 4.95 -5.09
N GLY A 35 -12.63 5.57 -4.65
CA GLY A 35 -12.31 5.74 -3.25
C GLY A 35 -10.81 5.78 -3.00
N ASN A 36 -10.45 6.23 -1.81
CA ASN A 36 -9.06 6.32 -1.41
C ASN A 36 -8.58 4.98 -0.84
N VAL A 37 -7.30 4.69 -1.03
CA VAL A 37 -6.63 3.53 -0.46
C VAL A 37 -5.55 3.99 0.50
N GLU A 38 -5.56 3.45 1.71
CA GLU A 38 -4.51 3.64 2.70
C GLU A 38 -4.00 2.26 3.14
N ALA A 39 -2.70 2.02 2.97
CA ALA A 39 -2.05 0.80 3.43
C ALA A 39 -0.84 1.13 4.29
N GLU A 40 -0.79 0.60 5.50
CA GLU A 40 0.27 0.90 6.45
C GLU A 40 0.88 -0.37 7.05
N VAL A 41 2.21 -0.39 7.14
CA VAL A 41 2.97 -1.38 7.91
C VAL A 41 3.82 -0.65 8.94
N ALA A 42 3.50 -0.85 10.22
CA ALA A 42 4.19 -0.15 11.30
C ALA A 42 5.56 -0.78 11.64
N THR A 43 5.61 -2.11 11.80
CA THR A 43 6.82 -2.81 12.27
C THR A 43 6.98 -4.18 11.61
N GLY A 44 8.08 -4.44 10.90
CA GLY A 44 8.39 -5.82 10.50
C GLY A 44 9.08 -6.02 9.15
N LYS A 45 8.90 -7.22 8.59
CA LYS A 45 9.30 -7.50 7.20
C LYS A 45 8.06 -7.73 6.35
N THR A 46 7.98 -7.00 5.24
CA THR A 46 6.91 -7.14 4.24
C THR A 46 7.54 -7.50 2.90
N GLU A 47 7.13 -8.61 2.30
CA GLU A 47 7.63 -8.95 0.97
C GLU A 47 6.96 -8.07 -0.09
N ALA A 48 5.64 -7.93 -0.05
CA ALA A 48 4.90 -7.06 -0.96
C ALA A 48 3.88 -6.14 -0.25
N LEU A 49 3.99 -4.84 -0.49
CA LEU A 49 2.98 -3.83 -0.15
C LEU A 49 2.41 -3.26 -1.45
N THR A 50 1.15 -3.53 -1.75
CA THR A 50 0.49 -3.09 -2.99
C THR A 50 -0.75 -2.28 -2.67
N SER A 51 -0.83 -1.06 -3.20
CA SER A 51 -1.99 -0.18 -3.02
C SER A 51 -2.40 0.46 -4.33
N CYS A 52 -3.67 0.34 -4.74
CA CYS A 52 -4.09 0.86 -6.03
C CYS A 52 -5.50 1.45 -6.06
N ALA A 53 -5.66 2.61 -6.71
CA ALA A 53 -6.95 3.25 -6.94
C ALA A 53 -7.16 3.56 -8.43
N LYS A 54 -8.40 3.42 -8.94
CA LYS A 54 -8.72 3.96 -10.27
C LYS A 54 -9.12 5.43 -10.21
N HIS A 55 -10.01 5.80 -9.29
CA HIS A 55 -10.43 7.17 -9.02
C HIS A 55 -10.34 7.39 -7.51
N GLY A 56 -9.33 8.14 -7.09
CA GLY A 56 -9.02 8.34 -5.68
C GLY A 56 -7.52 8.33 -5.41
N ASN A 57 -7.19 8.72 -4.19
CA ASN A 57 -5.81 8.85 -3.75
C ASN A 57 -5.32 7.54 -3.13
N VAL A 58 -4.04 7.25 -3.31
CA VAL A 58 -3.36 6.13 -2.68
C VAL A 58 -2.30 6.64 -1.73
N LYS A 59 -2.32 6.15 -0.49
CA LYS A 59 -1.29 6.36 0.51
C LYS A 59 -0.74 5.00 0.95
N ALA A 60 0.56 4.81 0.84
CA ALA A 60 1.25 3.61 1.30
C ALA A 60 2.42 3.97 2.23
N GLU A 61 2.40 3.44 3.45
CA GLU A 61 3.39 3.77 4.48
C GLU A 61 4.05 2.52 5.04
N ALA A 62 5.39 2.57 5.16
CA ALA A 62 6.18 1.59 5.87
C ALA A 62 7.02 2.30 6.94
N ALA A 63 6.63 2.19 8.21
CA ALA A 63 7.25 2.98 9.28
C ALA A 63 8.62 2.42 9.69
N THR A 64 8.69 1.15 10.07
CA THR A 64 9.93 0.51 10.55
C THR A 64 10.10 -0.90 9.97
N GLY A 65 11.31 -1.25 9.54
CA GLY A 65 11.66 -2.59 9.06
C GLY A 65 12.04 -2.69 7.57
N LYS A 66 11.77 -3.82 6.91
CA LYS A 66 12.15 -4.07 5.50
C LYS A 66 10.92 -4.33 4.65
N THR A 67 10.77 -3.58 3.57
CA THR A 67 9.80 -3.85 2.49
C THR A 67 10.56 -4.27 1.24
N GLU A 68 10.30 -5.45 0.68
CA GLU A 68 11.01 -5.88 -0.55
C GLU A 68 10.44 -5.17 -1.78
N ALA A 69 9.12 -5.18 -1.93
CA ALA A 69 8.41 -4.49 -2.99
C ALA A 69 7.31 -3.58 -2.43
N LEU A 70 7.36 -2.30 -2.80
CA LEU A 70 6.29 -1.33 -2.54
C LEU A 70 5.74 -0.86 -3.89
N THR A 71 4.49 -1.18 -4.17
CA THR A 71 3.78 -0.75 -5.39
C THR A 71 2.63 0.14 -4.99
N SER A 72 2.54 1.33 -5.56
CA SER A 72 1.40 2.21 -5.35
C SER A 72 0.97 2.87 -6.64
N CYS A 73 -0.30 2.74 -7.00
CA CYS A 73 -0.80 3.18 -8.28
C CYS A 73 -2.14 3.93 -8.22
N ALA A 74 -2.26 5.08 -8.90
CA ALA A 74 -3.52 5.78 -9.08
C ALA A 74 -3.70 6.15 -10.56
N LYS A 75 -4.90 5.93 -11.13
CA LYS A 75 -5.22 6.36 -12.51
C LYS A 75 -5.83 7.75 -12.63
N HIS A 76 -6.57 8.18 -11.61
CA HIS A 76 -7.17 9.50 -11.51
C HIS A 76 -7.12 9.92 -10.05
N GLY A 77 -5.92 10.29 -9.61
CA GLY A 77 -5.67 10.69 -8.23
C GLY A 77 -4.18 10.78 -7.94
N ASN A 78 -3.87 11.08 -6.70
CA ASN A 78 -2.50 11.21 -6.24
C ASN A 78 -2.02 9.91 -5.61
N VAL A 79 -0.72 9.64 -5.74
CA VAL A 79 -0.05 8.58 -5.00
C VAL A 79 0.98 9.20 -4.06
N LYS A 80 0.92 8.81 -2.79
CA LYS A 80 1.93 9.11 -1.78
C LYS A 80 2.46 7.79 -1.23
N ALA A 81 3.77 7.61 -1.27
CA ALA A 81 4.43 6.47 -0.66
C ALA A 81 5.58 6.94 0.22
N GLU A 82 5.60 6.47 1.46
CA GLU A 82 6.55 6.92 2.49
C GLU A 82 7.18 5.75 3.21
N VAL A 83 8.49 5.86 3.43
CA VAL A 83 9.28 4.92 4.22
C VAL A 83 10.00 5.75 5.28
N LEU A 84 9.63 5.60 6.55
CA LEU A 84 10.12 6.49 7.62
C LEU A 84 11.53 6.09 8.09
N THR A 85 11.63 4.91 8.70
CA THR A 85 12.88 4.37 9.27
C THR A 85 13.25 3.01 8.69
N GLY A 86 12.39 2.47 7.83
CA GLY A 86 12.60 1.21 7.14
C GLY A 86 13.46 1.33 5.89
N LYS A 87 13.68 0.18 5.24
CA LYS A 87 14.28 0.10 3.91
C LYS A 87 13.28 -0.50 2.94
N THR A 88 13.21 0.09 1.75
CA THR A 88 12.47 -0.47 0.63
C THR A 88 13.46 -0.83 -0.47
N GLU A 89 13.42 -2.07 -0.96
CA GLU A 89 14.34 -2.50 -2.03
C GLU A 89 13.86 -2.03 -3.40
N VAL A 90 12.56 -2.22 -3.67
CA VAL A 90 11.93 -1.80 -4.93
C VAL A 90 10.69 -0.97 -4.61
N ALA A 91 10.63 0.23 -5.17
CA ALA A 91 9.46 1.10 -5.10
C ALA A 91 8.97 1.43 -6.52
N ASN A 92 7.71 1.08 -6.82
CA ASN A 92 7.04 1.43 -8.05
C ASN A 92 5.82 2.32 -7.75
N ILE A 93 6.00 3.63 -7.93
CA ILE A 93 5.03 4.66 -7.57
C ILE A 93 4.53 5.32 -8.85
N GLN A 94 3.25 5.13 -9.18
CA GLN A 94 2.68 5.64 -10.42
C GLN A 94 1.38 6.39 -10.15
N ALA A 95 1.39 7.70 -10.36
CA ALA A 95 0.17 8.47 -10.51
C ALA A 95 0.01 8.83 -11.99
N GLU A 96 -0.96 8.21 -12.66
CA GLU A 96 -1.40 8.67 -13.98
C GLU A 96 -2.46 9.74 -13.72
N VAL A 97 -2.27 10.92 -14.30
CA VAL A 97 -3.30 11.96 -14.31
C VAL A 97 -3.87 11.94 -15.71
N ALA A 98 -5.00 11.26 -15.91
CA ALA A 98 -5.82 11.60 -17.06
C ALA A 98 -6.49 12.95 -16.72
N THR A 99 -5.95 14.02 -17.30
CA THR A 99 -6.70 15.27 -17.47
C THR A 99 -8.02 14.91 -18.17
N VAL A 100 -9.12 14.99 -17.43
CA VAL A 100 -10.49 14.88 -17.97
C VAL A 100 -10.88 16.21 -18.60
#